data_AF-A0A813EE91-F1
#
_entry.id   AF-A0A813EE91-F1
#
_cell.length_a   1.000
_cell.length_b   1.000
_cell.length_c   1.000
_cell.angle_alpha   90.00
_cell.angle_beta   90.00
_cell.angle_gamma   90.00
#
_symmetry.space_group_name_H-M   'P 1'
#
loop_
_entity.id
_entity.type
_entity.pdbx_description
1 polymer ?
#
loop_
_entity_poly.entity_id
_entity_poly.type
_entity_poly.pdbx_seq_one_letter_code
_entity_poly.pdbx_strand_id
1 'polypeptide(L)'
;MIARGKYVLSQFGPLGENCAFLVDGYVAGGTAITVARRNFPSQFLHYHRAGHGAITSPQTQRGYTAFVHTKISRVIGASGIHTGTMSFGKMEGDASDKNIAFMLQDDEADGPYYHQEWEGMKQTTPIISGGMNALRLPAFFENLGHSNVILTAGGGSFGHKDGPKPGAISCRQGEESWKEWKAGKFGDVSLSDGIIEFAKTHEELKGAFLTFQKDADQIYPGWKEKLGYTGESSVQAATFDWAKKAAAA
;
A
#
# COMPACT_ATOMS: atom_id res chain seq x y z
N MET A 1 -12.06 9.38 22.74
CA MET A 1 -12.10 9.56 21.27
C MET A 1 -12.72 10.90 20.89
N ILE A 2 -13.97 11.17 21.26
CA ILE A 2 -14.69 12.40 20.87
C ILE A 2 -13.95 13.68 21.25
N ALA A 3 -13.46 13.80 22.48
CA ALA A 3 -12.69 14.98 22.91
C ALA A 3 -11.45 15.23 22.05
N ARG A 4 -10.71 14.17 21.67
CA ARG A 4 -9.54 14.27 20.78
C ARG A 4 -9.95 14.77 19.39
N GLY A 5 -11.00 14.21 18.80
CA GLY A 5 -11.48 14.63 17.48
C GLY A 5 -11.92 16.10 17.47
N LYS A 6 -12.70 16.53 18.46
CA LYS A 6 -13.10 17.95 18.60
C LYS A 6 -11.91 18.89 18.77
N TYR A 7 -10.92 18.49 19.57
CA TYR A 7 -9.70 19.26 19.76
C TYR A 7 -8.90 19.37 18.46
N VAL A 8 -8.69 18.27 17.73
CA VAL A 8 -7.97 18.31 16.45
C VAL A 8 -8.65 19.27 15.47
N LEU A 9 -9.98 19.18 15.30
CA LEU A 9 -10.69 20.08 14.38
C LEU A 9 -10.62 21.54 14.83
N SER A 10 -10.64 21.82 16.14
CA SER A 10 -10.50 23.19 16.62
C SER A 10 -9.10 23.76 16.38
N GLN A 11 -8.06 22.93 16.46
CA GLN A 11 -6.68 23.36 16.18
C GLN A 11 -6.42 23.58 14.69
N PHE A 12 -7.00 22.75 13.82
CA PHE A 12 -6.84 22.89 12.37
C PHE A 12 -7.74 23.98 11.77
N GLY A 13 -8.81 24.38 12.47
CA GLY A 13 -9.67 25.49 12.07
C GLY A 13 -10.23 25.29 10.66
N PRO A 14 -9.98 26.22 9.71
CA PRO A 14 -10.40 26.08 8.31
C PRO A 14 -9.87 24.82 7.61
N LEU A 15 -8.71 24.29 8.03
CA LEU A 15 -8.11 23.07 7.47
C LEU A 15 -8.65 21.79 8.13
N GLY A 16 -9.66 21.90 9.00
CA GLY A 16 -10.25 20.75 9.70
C GLY A 16 -10.89 19.74 8.76
N GLU A 17 -11.35 20.15 7.57
CA GLU A 17 -11.87 19.21 6.56
C GLU A 17 -10.80 18.30 5.94
N ASN A 18 -9.52 18.71 5.99
CA ASN A 18 -8.41 17.91 5.48
C ASN A 18 -7.91 16.87 6.50
N CYS A 19 -8.50 16.82 7.69
CA CYS A 19 -8.11 15.88 8.73
C CYS A 19 -8.69 14.47 8.46
N ALA A 20 -7.84 13.47 8.57
CA ALA A 20 -8.25 12.07 8.70
C ALA A 20 -8.13 11.66 10.16
N PHE A 21 -9.09 10.87 10.65
CA PHE A 21 -9.04 10.28 11.98
C PHE A 21 -8.67 8.82 11.93
N LEU A 22 -7.52 8.51 12.52
CA LEU A 22 -7.04 7.14 12.67
C LEU A 22 -7.57 6.52 13.95
N VAL A 23 -8.08 5.30 13.82
CA VAL A 23 -8.52 4.46 14.93
C VAL A 23 -7.95 3.06 14.77
N ASP A 24 -7.31 2.55 15.82
CA ASP A 24 -6.85 1.16 15.91
C ASP A 24 -8.03 0.21 16.16
N GLY A 25 -8.81 -0.07 15.11
CA GLY A 25 -10.10 -0.74 15.23
C GLY A 25 -10.04 -2.20 15.66
N TYR A 26 -8.93 -2.91 15.41
CA TYR A 26 -8.79 -4.30 15.85
C TYR A 26 -8.65 -4.39 17.38
N VAL A 27 -7.69 -3.66 17.96
CA VAL A 27 -7.45 -3.68 19.41
C VAL A 27 -8.47 -2.88 20.22
N ALA A 28 -9.03 -1.80 19.67
CA ALA A 28 -10.06 -1.00 20.34
C ALA A 28 -11.49 -1.54 20.12
N GLY A 29 -11.67 -2.46 19.17
CA GLY A 29 -12.95 -3.06 18.79
C GLY A 29 -13.80 -2.20 17.83
N GLY A 30 -14.75 -2.86 17.16
CA GLY A 30 -15.65 -2.22 16.18
C GLY A 30 -16.51 -1.09 16.76
N THR A 31 -16.76 -1.08 18.08
CA THR A 31 -17.43 0.02 18.77
C THR A 31 -16.65 1.33 18.65
N ALA A 32 -15.32 1.30 18.75
CA ALA A 32 -14.48 2.49 18.61
C ALA A 32 -14.60 3.09 17.20
N ILE A 33 -14.61 2.23 16.17
CA ILE A 33 -14.82 2.63 14.77
C ILE A 33 -16.19 3.29 14.60
N THR A 34 -17.23 2.68 15.16
CA THR A 34 -18.60 3.21 15.10
C THR A 34 -18.71 4.57 15.83
N VAL A 35 -18.02 4.73 16.97
CA VAL A 35 -17.96 6.02 17.69
C VAL A 35 -17.36 7.10 16.80
N ALA A 36 -16.22 6.83 16.14
CA ALA A 36 -15.62 7.80 15.22
C ALA A 36 -16.53 8.07 14.01
N ARG A 37 -17.06 7.03 13.37
CA ARG A 37 -17.90 7.10 12.17
C ARG A 37 -19.16 7.93 12.37
N ARG A 38 -19.81 7.80 13.53
CA ARG A 38 -21.08 8.48 13.84
C ARG A 38 -20.88 9.89 14.39
N ASN A 39 -19.80 10.15 15.14
CA ASN A 39 -19.54 11.48 15.68
C ASN A 39 -18.82 12.42 14.70
N PHE A 40 -18.09 11.88 13.72
CA PHE A 40 -17.31 12.63 12.74
C PHE A 40 -17.54 12.12 11.31
N PRO A 41 -18.80 12.10 10.82
CA PRO A 41 -19.15 11.46 9.55
C PRO A 41 -18.54 12.13 8.31
N SER A 42 -18.16 13.41 8.42
CA SER A 42 -17.53 14.17 7.33
C SER A 42 -16.01 14.08 7.32
N GLN A 43 -15.40 13.36 8.27
CA GLN A 43 -13.95 13.18 8.37
C GLN A 43 -13.58 11.81 7.82
N PHE A 44 -12.47 11.70 7.08
CA PHE A 44 -12.02 10.40 6.59
C PHE A 44 -11.65 9.50 7.77
N LEU A 45 -12.31 8.35 7.88
CA LEU A 45 -12.07 7.39 8.94
C LEU A 45 -11.05 6.33 8.51
N HIS A 46 -9.82 6.50 8.99
CA HIS A 46 -8.70 5.59 8.76
C HIS A 46 -8.75 4.46 9.79
N TYR A 47 -9.09 3.26 9.34
CA TYR A 47 -9.02 2.05 10.16
C TYR A 47 -7.60 1.49 10.14
N HIS A 48 -6.92 1.54 11.29
CA HIS A 48 -5.67 0.83 11.50
C HIS A 48 -5.93 -0.52 12.18
N ARG A 49 -5.26 -1.58 11.69
CA ARG A 49 -5.56 -2.97 12.07
C ARG A 49 -4.50 -3.59 12.99
N ALA A 50 -3.76 -2.79 13.77
CA ALA A 50 -2.72 -3.29 14.68
C ALA A 50 -3.21 -4.52 15.49
N GLY A 51 -2.38 -5.57 15.56
CA GLY A 51 -2.70 -6.81 16.29
C GLY A 51 -3.48 -7.87 15.51
N HIS A 52 -4.03 -7.55 14.33
CA HIS A 52 -4.85 -8.49 13.56
C HIS A 52 -4.16 -9.81 13.20
N GLY A 53 -2.83 -9.79 13.00
CA GLY A 53 -2.05 -10.97 12.64
C GLY A 53 -2.14 -12.14 13.64
N ALA A 54 -2.53 -11.86 14.89
CA ALA A 54 -2.79 -12.89 15.90
C ALA A 54 -3.93 -13.85 15.53
N ILE A 55 -4.81 -13.46 14.59
CA ILE A 55 -5.89 -14.29 14.07
C ILE A 55 -5.89 -14.41 12.55
N THR A 56 -5.45 -13.37 11.82
CA THR A 56 -5.56 -13.35 10.37
C THR A 56 -4.35 -13.95 9.67
N SER A 57 -3.25 -14.23 10.38
CA SER A 57 -2.08 -14.86 9.78
C SER A 57 -2.46 -16.26 9.27
N PRO A 58 -2.02 -16.67 8.08
CA PRO A 58 -2.24 -18.02 7.56
C PRO A 58 -1.72 -19.13 8.48
N GLN A 59 -0.75 -18.84 9.36
CA GLN A 59 -0.28 -19.79 10.37
C GLN A 59 -1.33 -20.07 11.45
N THR A 60 -2.29 -19.17 11.66
CA THR A 60 -3.33 -19.30 12.68
C THR A 60 -4.55 -19.98 12.09
N GLN A 61 -4.83 -21.20 12.55
CA GLN A 61 -5.96 -22.03 12.10
C GLN A 61 -7.26 -21.75 12.89
N ARG A 62 -7.44 -20.51 13.35
CA ARG A 62 -8.57 -20.09 14.22
C ARG A 62 -8.96 -18.64 13.90
N GLY A 63 -10.22 -18.30 14.14
CA GLY A 63 -10.72 -16.94 13.92
C GLY A 63 -11.17 -16.72 12.49
N TYR A 64 -10.62 -15.71 11.82
CA TYR A 64 -11.02 -15.30 10.48
C TYR A 64 -9.86 -14.68 9.70
N THR A 65 -9.94 -14.71 8.37
CA THR A 65 -8.88 -14.23 7.48
C THR A 65 -8.83 -12.70 7.40
N ALA A 66 -7.75 -12.17 6.82
CA ALA A 66 -7.64 -10.74 6.51
C ALA A 66 -8.76 -10.27 5.54
N PHE A 67 -9.19 -11.14 4.63
CA PHE A 67 -10.32 -10.89 3.73
C PHE A 67 -11.62 -10.63 4.50
N VAL A 68 -11.97 -11.50 5.44
CA VAL A 68 -13.17 -11.32 6.29
C VAL A 68 -13.05 -10.07 7.14
N HIS A 69 -11.89 -9.85 7.77
CA HIS A 69 -11.66 -8.69 8.63
C HIS A 69 -11.88 -7.36 7.90
N THR A 70 -11.30 -7.25 6.70
CA THR A 70 -11.40 -6.04 5.89
C THR A 70 -12.79 -5.85 5.30
N LYS A 71 -13.47 -6.92 4.86
CA LYS A 71 -14.88 -6.85 4.42
C LYS A 71 -15.79 -6.29 5.51
N ILE A 72 -15.63 -6.72 6.77
CA ILE A 72 -16.37 -6.18 7.91
C ILE A 72 -16.10 -4.68 8.09
N SER A 73 -14.86 -4.22 7.84
CA SER A 73 -14.50 -2.80 7.98
C SER A 73 -15.30 -1.86 7.06
N ARG A 74 -15.64 -2.31 5.84
CA ARG A 74 -16.51 -1.57 4.90
C ARG A 74 -17.91 -1.40 5.49
N VAL A 75 -18.49 -2.49 6.00
CA VAL A 75 -19.83 -2.50 6.64
C VAL A 75 -19.90 -1.56 7.84
N ILE A 76 -18.88 -1.55 8.71
CA ILE A 76 -18.87 -0.67 9.90
C ILE A 76 -18.44 0.77 9.59
N GLY A 77 -18.21 1.08 8.31
CA GLY A 77 -18.06 2.44 7.80
C GLY A 77 -16.64 3.01 7.82
N ALA A 78 -15.60 2.18 7.75
CA ALA A 78 -14.25 2.68 7.52
C ALA A 78 -14.16 3.36 6.15
N SER A 79 -13.59 4.57 6.11
CA SER A 79 -13.33 5.25 4.83
C SER A 79 -12.13 4.63 4.12
N GLY A 80 -11.13 4.17 4.87
CA GLY A 80 -10.04 3.35 4.35
C GLY A 80 -9.50 2.42 5.42
N ILE A 81 -8.97 1.27 5.02
CA ILE A 81 -8.36 0.28 5.90
C ILE A 81 -7.03 -0.20 5.34
N HIS A 82 -6.09 -0.50 6.23
CA HIS A 82 -4.88 -1.23 5.82
C HIS A 82 -5.22 -2.61 5.27
N THR A 83 -4.90 -2.86 4.00
CA THR A 83 -5.10 -4.16 3.34
C THR A 83 -3.84 -5.02 3.34
N GLY A 84 -2.67 -4.38 3.49
CA GLY A 84 -1.36 -5.02 3.44
C GLY A 84 -0.64 -4.62 2.16
N THR A 85 0.41 -5.36 1.80
CA THR A 85 1.22 -5.08 0.61
C THR A 85 1.17 -6.18 -0.42
N MET A 86 0.28 -7.18 -0.28
CA MET A 86 0.11 -8.29 -1.24
C MET A 86 1.45 -9.01 -1.55
N SER A 87 2.26 -9.25 -0.51
CA SER A 87 3.65 -9.75 -0.58
C SER A 87 4.73 -8.79 -1.11
N PHE A 88 4.39 -7.57 -1.56
CA PHE A 88 5.37 -6.61 -2.09
C PHE A 88 6.14 -5.83 -1.01
N GLY A 89 5.80 -6.01 0.26
CA GLY A 89 6.39 -5.32 1.40
C GLY A 89 6.96 -6.27 2.45
N LYS A 90 7.07 -5.82 3.69
CA LYS A 90 7.72 -6.59 4.78
C LYS A 90 6.81 -7.53 5.57
N MET A 91 5.50 -7.34 5.47
CA MET A 91 4.52 -8.10 6.25
C MET A 91 4.09 -9.34 5.46
N GLU A 92 3.63 -10.38 6.15
CA GLU A 92 2.97 -11.52 5.52
C GLU A 92 1.79 -11.05 4.64
N GLY A 93 1.65 -11.68 3.48
CA GLY A 93 0.58 -11.45 2.53
C GLY A 93 0.78 -12.35 1.30
N ASP A 94 -0.22 -12.39 0.44
CA ASP A 94 -0.21 -13.12 -0.83
C ASP A 94 -0.59 -12.20 -2.00
N ALA A 95 -0.14 -12.50 -3.23
CA ALA A 95 -0.52 -11.73 -4.41
C ALA A 95 -2.04 -11.71 -4.64
N SER A 96 -2.74 -12.77 -4.23
CA SER A 96 -4.21 -12.89 -4.27
C SER A 96 -4.94 -11.96 -3.29
N ASP A 97 -4.22 -11.34 -2.33
CA ASP A 97 -4.80 -10.31 -1.46
C ASP A 97 -5.30 -9.08 -2.25
N LYS A 98 -4.98 -8.96 -3.56
CA LYS A 98 -5.64 -8.00 -4.45
C LYS A 98 -7.16 -8.15 -4.48
N ASN A 99 -7.69 -9.35 -4.26
CA ASN A 99 -9.13 -9.59 -4.17
C ASN A 99 -9.76 -8.87 -2.96
N ILE A 100 -8.97 -8.59 -1.91
CA ILE A 100 -9.42 -7.72 -0.83
C ILE A 100 -9.68 -6.30 -1.34
N ALA A 101 -8.80 -5.76 -2.19
CA ALA A 101 -8.99 -4.41 -2.73
C ALA A 101 -10.27 -4.34 -3.58
N PHE A 102 -10.50 -5.32 -4.46
CA PHE A 102 -11.72 -5.41 -5.26
C PHE A 102 -12.98 -5.53 -4.38
N MET A 103 -12.98 -6.40 -3.37
CA MET A 103 -14.09 -6.51 -2.42
C MET A 103 -14.39 -5.21 -1.66
N LEU A 104 -13.42 -4.30 -1.52
CA LEU A 104 -13.61 -3.02 -0.84
C LEU A 104 -13.98 -1.86 -1.78
N GLN A 105 -13.65 -1.96 -3.07
CA GLN A 105 -13.80 -0.88 -4.05
C GLN A 105 -14.92 -1.14 -5.05
N ASP A 106 -15.15 -2.38 -5.46
CA ASP A 106 -16.17 -2.67 -6.45
C ASP A 106 -17.56 -2.76 -5.81
N ASP A 107 -18.60 -2.50 -6.60
CA ASP A 107 -19.98 -2.68 -6.15
C ASP A 107 -20.40 -4.15 -6.19
N GLU A 108 -19.73 -4.95 -7.03
CA GLU A 108 -19.88 -6.39 -7.12
C GLU A 108 -18.49 -7.02 -7.10
N ALA A 109 -18.26 -8.02 -6.25
CA ALA A 109 -16.97 -8.70 -6.17
C ALA A 109 -17.10 -10.14 -5.66
N ASP A 110 -16.18 -11.00 -6.09
CA ASP A 110 -16.10 -12.38 -5.62
C ASP A 110 -15.13 -12.51 -4.44
N GLY A 111 -15.64 -13.07 -3.35
CA GLY A 111 -14.80 -13.60 -2.28
C GLY A 111 -14.36 -15.03 -2.54
N PRO A 112 -13.57 -15.63 -1.62
CA PRO A 112 -13.12 -17.01 -1.76
C PRO A 112 -14.25 -18.05 -1.90
N TYR A 113 -15.45 -17.73 -1.40
CA TYR A 113 -16.59 -18.64 -1.39
C TYR A 113 -17.90 -18.03 -1.90
N TYR A 114 -18.04 -16.70 -1.86
CA TYR A 114 -19.32 -16.03 -2.10
C TYR A 114 -19.12 -14.79 -2.95
N HIS A 115 -19.99 -14.64 -3.94
CA HIS A 115 -20.24 -13.37 -4.62
C HIS A 115 -20.88 -12.37 -3.65
N GLN A 116 -20.57 -11.08 -3.79
CA GLN A 116 -21.16 -10.01 -3.00
C GLN A 116 -21.54 -8.83 -3.88
N GLU A 117 -22.82 -8.47 -3.83
CA GLU A 117 -23.34 -7.19 -4.30
C GLU A 117 -23.42 -6.22 -3.12
N TRP A 118 -22.94 -4.99 -3.30
CA TRP A 118 -22.88 -3.94 -2.27
C TRP A 118 -23.98 -2.90 -2.41
N GLU A 119 -24.78 -2.97 -3.48
CA GLU A 119 -25.97 -2.14 -3.72
C GLU A 119 -25.70 -0.63 -3.58
N GLY A 120 -24.59 -0.16 -4.14
CA GLY A 120 -24.17 1.23 -4.09
C GLY A 120 -23.55 1.66 -2.76
N MET A 121 -23.24 0.73 -1.83
CA MET A 121 -22.51 1.07 -0.61
C MET A 121 -21.15 1.67 -0.94
N LYS A 122 -20.86 2.84 -0.38
CA LYS A 122 -19.60 3.54 -0.59
C LYS A 122 -18.39 2.64 -0.37
N GLN A 123 -17.39 2.84 -1.21
CA GLN A 123 -16.11 2.13 -1.18
C GLN A 123 -15.34 2.39 0.11
N THR A 124 -14.48 1.45 0.48
CA THR A 124 -13.42 1.64 1.48
C THR A 124 -12.08 1.62 0.77
N THR A 125 -11.29 2.68 0.93
CA THR A 125 -9.98 2.80 0.27
C THR A 125 -8.98 1.78 0.81
N PRO A 126 -8.32 0.98 -0.06
CA PRO A 126 -7.17 0.18 0.35
C PRO A 126 -6.01 1.09 0.76
N ILE A 127 -5.53 0.94 2.00
CA ILE A 127 -4.36 1.66 2.51
C ILE A 127 -3.17 0.70 2.49
N ILE A 128 -2.20 1.00 1.64
CA ILE A 128 -1.02 0.19 1.40
C ILE A 128 0.11 0.68 2.30
N SER A 129 0.58 -0.21 3.18
CA SER A 129 1.59 0.13 4.19
C SER A 129 2.36 -1.10 4.64
N GLY A 130 3.62 -0.91 4.98
CA GLY A 130 4.49 -1.95 5.54
C GLY A 130 5.69 -2.26 4.67
N GLY A 131 6.79 -1.53 4.85
CA GLY A 131 8.05 -1.80 4.14
C GLY A 131 8.02 -1.41 2.65
N MET A 132 7.08 -0.57 2.24
CA MET A 132 7.03 -0.02 0.88
C MET A 132 8.03 1.13 0.72
N ASN A 133 8.60 1.23 -0.48
CA ASN A 133 9.38 2.36 -1.00
C ASN A 133 9.06 2.53 -2.50
N ALA A 134 9.64 3.55 -3.13
CA ALA A 134 9.41 3.85 -4.54
C ALA A 134 9.66 2.66 -5.49
N LEU A 135 10.66 1.83 -5.19
CA LEU A 135 11.10 0.70 -6.01
C LEU A 135 10.11 -0.48 -6.01
N ARG A 136 9.30 -0.61 -4.95
CA ARG A 136 8.32 -1.70 -4.81
C ARG A 136 6.96 -1.37 -5.43
N LEU A 137 6.68 -0.09 -5.68
CA LEU A 137 5.36 0.37 -6.12
C LEU A 137 4.97 -0.12 -7.53
N PRO A 138 5.84 -0.09 -8.55
CA PRO A 138 5.43 -0.49 -9.90
C PRO A 138 4.92 -1.93 -9.97
N ALA A 139 5.64 -2.87 -9.35
CA ALA A 139 5.24 -4.27 -9.33
C ALA A 139 3.96 -4.49 -8.50
N PHE A 140 3.80 -3.75 -7.40
CA PHE A 140 2.56 -3.76 -6.61
C PHE A 140 1.35 -3.30 -7.45
N PHE A 141 1.46 -2.17 -8.16
CA PHE A 141 0.38 -1.65 -8.99
C PHE A 141 0.10 -2.55 -10.19
N GLU A 142 1.10 -3.21 -10.75
CA GLU A 142 0.89 -4.19 -11.82
C GLU A 142 0.09 -5.40 -11.33
N ASN A 143 0.37 -5.90 -10.11
CA ASN A 143 -0.43 -6.97 -9.53
C ASN A 143 -1.88 -6.53 -9.25
N LEU A 144 -2.07 -5.33 -8.71
CA LEU A 144 -3.38 -4.77 -8.37
C LEU A 144 -4.20 -4.37 -9.61
N GLY A 145 -3.55 -3.88 -10.65
CA GLY A 145 -4.17 -3.38 -11.89
C GLY A 145 -4.52 -1.89 -11.88
N HIS A 146 -4.41 -1.19 -10.74
CA HIS A 146 -4.63 0.26 -10.64
C HIS A 146 -3.84 0.88 -9.48
N SER A 147 -3.79 2.22 -9.42
CA SER A 147 -3.13 3.00 -8.36
C SER A 147 -4.08 3.86 -7.52
N ASN A 148 -5.40 3.65 -7.63
CA ASN A 148 -6.42 4.32 -6.80
C ASN A 148 -6.43 3.80 -5.35
N VAL A 149 -5.37 4.09 -4.60
CA VAL A 149 -5.13 3.66 -3.22
C VAL A 149 -4.50 4.78 -2.40
N ILE A 150 -4.41 4.62 -1.08
CA ILE A 150 -3.55 5.46 -0.23
C ILE A 150 -2.27 4.69 0.09
N LEU A 151 -1.11 5.26 -0.22
CA LEU A 151 0.19 4.73 0.19
C LEU A 151 0.68 5.45 1.44
N THR A 152 1.14 4.70 2.44
CA THR A 152 1.91 5.24 3.57
C THR A 152 3.29 4.60 3.63
N ALA A 153 4.31 5.31 3.18
CA ALA A 153 5.70 4.83 3.11
C ALA A 153 6.58 5.54 4.15
N GLY A 154 6.56 5.08 5.41
CA GLY A 154 7.37 5.67 6.48
C GLY A 154 8.88 5.58 6.18
N GLY A 155 9.44 4.36 6.25
CA GLY A 155 10.86 4.14 5.92
C GLY A 155 11.19 4.40 4.44
N GLY A 156 10.23 4.18 3.53
CA GLY A 156 10.41 4.44 2.10
C GLY A 156 10.57 5.93 1.76
N SER A 157 9.99 6.83 2.55
CA SER A 157 10.17 8.28 2.37
C SER A 157 11.28 8.83 3.29
N PHE A 158 11.20 8.62 4.60
CA PHE A 158 12.19 9.18 5.54
C PHE A 158 13.56 8.54 5.44
N GLY A 159 13.66 7.31 4.91
CA GLY A 159 14.92 6.61 4.70
C GLY A 159 15.65 7.01 3.42
N HIS A 160 15.03 7.82 2.55
CA HIS A 160 15.66 8.28 1.31
C HIS A 160 16.96 9.06 1.59
N LYS A 161 18.03 8.79 0.82
CA LYS A 161 19.37 9.35 1.07
C LYS A 161 19.40 10.88 1.14
N ASP A 162 18.53 11.54 0.37
CA ASP A 162 18.41 13.00 0.30
C ASP A 162 17.30 13.56 1.22
N GLY A 163 16.78 12.74 2.13
CA GLY A 163 15.77 13.12 3.11
C GLY A 163 14.32 12.95 2.66
N PRO A 164 13.36 13.32 3.53
CA PRO A 164 11.95 12.92 3.39
C PRO A 164 11.22 13.57 2.22
N LYS A 165 11.57 14.80 1.84
CA LYS A 165 10.94 15.46 0.69
C LYS A 165 11.26 14.72 -0.62
N PRO A 166 12.54 14.46 -0.96
CA PRO A 166 12.88 13.56 -2.07
C PRO A 166 12.28 12.16 -1.94
N GLY A 167 12.21 11.61 -0.71
CA GLY A 167 11.55 10.34 -0.46
C GLY A 167 10.04 10.33 -0.80
N ALA A 168 9.33 11.43 -0.58
CA ALA A 168 7.93 11.57 -1.00
C ALA A 168 7.81 11.72 -2.52
N ILE A 169 8.69 12.52 -3.14
CA ILE A 169 8.73 12.71 -4.60
C ILE A 169 9.05 11.40 -5.32
N SER A 170 10.02 10.62 -4.84
CA SER A 170 10.33 9.31 -5.41
C SER A 170 9.15 8.33 -5.33
N CYS A 171 8.35 8.37 -4.26
CA CYS A 171 7.12 7.56 -4.20
C CYS A 171 6.08 7.99 -5.25
N ARG A 172 5.95 9.29 -5.52
CA ARG A 172 5.13 9.80 -6.64
C ARG A 172 5.67 9.30 -7.98
N GLN A 173 6.98 9.44 -8.20
CA GLN A 173 7.65 8.99 -9.42
C GLN A 173 7.56 7.47 -9.60
N GLY A 174 7.50 6.68 -8.52
CA GLY A 174 7.24 5.24 -8.57
C GLY A 174 5.86 4.89 -9.14
N GLU A 175 4.84 5.69 -8.85
CA GLU A 175 3.51 5.56 -9.48
C GLU A 175 3.52 6.03 -10.94
N GLU A 176 4.13 7.18 -11.21
CA GLU A 176 4.20 7.78 -12.56
C GLU A 176 4.95 6.88 -13.53
N SER A 177 6.09 6.33 -13.12
CA SER A 177 6.87 5.38 -13.93
C SER A 177 6.08 4.14 -14.31
N TRP A 178 5.27 3.58 -13.40
CA TRP A 178 4.35 2.48 -13.73
C TRP A 178 3.29 2.90 -14.74
N LYS A 179 2.66 4.08 -14.55
CA LYS A 179 1.64 4.60 -15.48
C LYS A 179 2.21 4.82 -16.88
N GLU A 180 3.40 5.42 -16.98
CA GLU A 180 4.06 5.67 -18.26
C GLU A 180 4.50 4.40 -18.96
N TRP A 181 5.04 3.43 -18.21
CA TRP A 181 5.34 2.10 -18.76
C TRP A 181 4.08 1.40 -19.26
N LYS A 182 3.00 1.41 -18.47
CA LYS A 182 1.71 0.80 -18.85
C LYS A 182 1.10 1.45 -20.09
N ALA A 183 1.35 2.75 -20.29
CA ALA A 183 0.95 3.49 -21.48
C ALA A 183 1.85 3.23 -22.71
N GLY A 184 2.89 2.40 -22.60
CA GLY A 184 3.77 2.03 -23.70
C GLY A 184 4.84 3.08 -24.04
N LYS A 185 5.10 4.07 -23.17
CA LYS A 185 6.04 5.17 -23.44
C LYS A 185 7.46 4.69 -23.77
N PHE A 186 7.87 3.54 -23.24
CA PHE A 186 9.21 2.97 -23.39
C PHE A 186 9.29 1.86 -24.45
N GLY A 187 8.22 1.65 -25.24
CA GLY A 187 8.13 0.56 -26.20
C GLY A 187 7.90 -0.80 -25.52
N ASP A 188 8.25 -1.87 -26.24
CA ASP A 188 8.11 -3.26 -25.76
C ASP A 188 9.31 -3.65 -24.89
N VAL A 189 9.31 -3.15 -23.65
CA VAL A 189 10.33 -3.45 -22.65
C VAL A 189 9.70 -4.00 -21.37
N SER A 190 10.48 -4.75 -20.61
CA SER A 190 10.03 -5.26 -19.31
C SER A 190 9.65 -4.11 -18.37
N LEU A 191 8.77 -4.38 -17.39
CA LEU A 191 8.45 -3.40 -16.33
C LEU A 191 9.74 -2.86 -15.70
N SER A 192 10.66 -3.75 -15.32
CA SER A 192 11.95 -3.39 -14.73
C SER A 192 12.71 -2.37 -15.60
N ASP A 193 12.86 -2.65 -16.89
CA ASP A 193 13.60 -1.77 -17.79
C ASP A 193 12.89 -0.43 -18.00
N GLY A 194 11.55 -0.43 -18.11
CA GLY A 194 10.77 0.80 -18.21
C GLY A 194 10.96 1.73 -17.00
N ILE A 195 11.00 1.19 -15.78
CA ILE A 195 11.24 2.00 -14.57
C ILE A 195 12.67 2.53 -14.53
N ILE A 196 13.66 1.72 -14.95
CA ILE A 196 15.06 2.17 -15.06
C ILE A 196 15.17 3.32 -16.09
N GLU A 197 14.53 3.20 -17.25
CA GLU A 197 14.51 4.26 -18.26
C GLU A 197 13.87 5.54 -17.72
N PHE A 198 12.75 5.44 -16.99
CA PHE A 198 12.15 6.58 -16.31
C PHE A 198 13.13 7.23 -15.32
N ALA A 199 13.82 6.42 -14.51
CA ALA A 199 14.75 6.90 -13.48
C ALA A 199 15.95 7.68 -14.04
N LYS A 200 16.34 7.51 -15.31
CA LYS A 200 17.44 8.27 -15.93
C LYS A 200 17.21 9.78 -15.94
N THR A 201 15.95 10.23 -15.88
CA THR A 201 15.57 11.65 -15.93
C THR A 201 14.93 12.15 -14.63
N HIS A 202 14.84 11.30 -13.61
CA HIS A 202 14.16 11.59 -12.35
C HIS A 202 15.08 11.31 -11.16
N GLU A 203 15.76 12.36 -10.68
CA GLU A 203 16.83 12.24 -9.69
C GLU A 203 16.37 11.68 -8.35
N GLU A 204 15.13 11.94 -7.91
CA GLU A 204 14.62 11.37 -6.65
C GLU A 204 14.36 9.87 -6.77
N LEU A 205 13.76 9.40 -7.86
CA LEU A 205 13.61 7.95 -8.09
C LEU A 205 14.97 7.29 -8.24
N LYS A 206 15.89 7.88 -9.00
CA LYS A 206 17.29 7.42 -9.10
C LYS A 206 17.98 7.40 -7.73
N GLY A 207 17.68 8.36 -6.87
CA GLY A 207 18.13 8.41 -5.48
C GLY A 207 17.57 7.27 -4.63
N ALA A 208 16.34 6.82 -4.89
CA ALA A 208 15.75 5.67 -4.24
C ALA A 208 16.47 4.35 -4.60
N PHE A 209 16.92 4.18 -5.86
CA PHE A 209 17.77 3.04 -6.27
C PHE A 209 19.05 2.96 -5.43
N LEU A 210 19.73 4.11 -5.23
CA LEU A 210 20.93 4.19 -4.38
C LEU A 210 20.64 4.02 -2.88
N THR A 211 19.45 4.40 -2.44
CA THR A 211 19.05 4.29 -1.03
C THR A 211 18.74 2.84 -0.67
N PHE A 212 17.95 2.16 -1.50
CA PHE A 212 17.41 0.84 -1.22
C PHE A 212 18.08 -0.22 -2.12
N GLN A 213 19.42 -0.25 -2.13
CA GLN A 213 20.19 -1.05 -3.09
C GLN A 213 19.83 -2.54 -3.08
N LYS A 214 19.51 -3.11 -1.91
CA LYS A 214 19.07 -4.52 -1.82
C LYS A 214 17.80 -4.77 -2.62
N ASP A 215 16.83 -3.87 -2.52
CA ASP A 215 15.59 -3.96 -3.28
C ASP A 215 15.87 -3.70 -4.77
N ALA A 216 16.74 -2.73 -5.06
CA ALA A 216 17.13 -2.41 -6.43
C ALA A 216 17.82 -3.58 -7.15
N ASP A 217 18.82 -4.21 -6.51
CA ASP A 217 19.55 -5.36 -7.05
C ASP A 217 18.61 -6.55 -7.34
N GLN A 218 17.55 -6.68 -6.54
CA GLN A 218 16.62 -7.78 -6.61
C GLN A 218 15.46 -7.57 -7.59
N ILE A 219 14.91 -6.36 -7.64
CA ILE A 219 13.75 -6.02 -8.47
C ILE A 219 14.20 -5.57 -9.87
N TYR A 220 15.38 -4.95 -9.97
CA TYR A 220 15.89 -4.28 -11.16
C TYR A 220 17.33 -4.72 -11.48
N PRO A 221 17.55 -5.99 -11.91
CA PRO A 221 18.88 -6.50 -12.18
C PRO A 221 19.61 -5.65 -13.23
N GLY A 222 20.88 -5.32 -12.94
CA GLY A 222 21.72 -4.48 -13.79
C GLY A 222 21.37 -2.98 -13.77
N TRP A 223 20.60 -2.51 -12.78
CA TRP A 223 20.24 -1.09 -12.65
C TRP A 223 21.47 -0.18 -12.51
N LYS A 224 22.56 -0.67 -11.90
CA LYS A 224 23.77 0.11 -11.66
C LYS A 224 24.41 0.50 -12.98
N GLU A 225 24.67 -0.45 -13.85
CA GLU A 225 25.24 -0.22 -15.17
C GLU A 225 24.31 0.67 -16.01
N LYS A 226 23.01 0.39 -15.99
CA LYS A 226 22.00 1.13 -16.76
C LYS A 226 21.81 2.58 -16.28
N LEU A 227 22.06 2.87 -15.00
CA LEU A 227 21.98 4.21 -14.41
C LEU A 227 23.36 4.89 -14.25
N GLY A 228 24.44 4.26 -14.69
CA GLY A 228 25.79 4.82 -14.71
C GLY A 228 26.57 4.73 -13.39
N TYR A 229 26.28 3.73 -12.54
CA TYR A 229 26.96 3.46 -11.28
C TYR A 229 27.91 2.26 -11.40
N THR A 230 29.12 2.37 -10.85
CA THR A 230 30.20 1.36 -11.01
C THR A 230 30.68 0.74 -9.69
N GLY A 231 29.80 0.54 -8.69
CA GLY A 231 30.19 0.01 -7.36
C GLY A 231 29.46 -1.28 -6.93
N GLU A 232 30.20 -2.25 -6.38
CA GLU A 232 29.67 -3.52 -5.85
C GLU A 232 28.89 -3.33 -4.53
N SER A 233 27.81 -4.10 -4.35
CA SER A 233 27.00 -4.14 -3.11
C SER A 233 27.61 -5.14 -2.13
N SER A 234 27.92 -4.73 -0.90
CA SER A 234 28.60 -5.56 0.10
C SER A 234 27.66 -6.34 1.03
N VAL A 235 26.36 -6.46 0.71
CA VAL A 235 25.38 -7.03 1.65
C VAL A 235 24.49 -8.07 1.00
N GLN A 236 24.48 -9.29 1.54
CA GLN A 236 23.62 -10.39 1.09
C GLN A 236 22.12 -10.02 1.12
N ALA A 237 21.44 -10.37 0.03
CA ALA A 237 20.01 -10.15 -0.20
C ALA A 237 19.14 -11.11 0.64
N ALA A 238 17.98 -10.62 1.10
CA ALA A 238 16.87 -11.49 1.49
C ALA A 238 16.10 -11.91 0.24
N THR A 239 15.44 -13.07 0.23
CA THR A 239 14.73 -13.60 -0.94
C THR A 239 13.39 -12.89 -1.16
N PHE A 240 13.22 -12.23 -2.30
CA PHE A 240 11.96 -11.70 -2.85
C PHE A 240 11.74 -12.43 -4.17
N ASP A 241 10.63 -13.15 -4.25
CA ASP A 241 10.21 -13.87 -5.44
C ASP A 241 8.87 -13.27 -5.90
N TRP A 242 8.95 -12.42 -6.93
CA TRP A 242 7.77 -11.79 -7.53
C TRP A 242 6.92 -12.78 -8.34
N ALA A 243 7.48 -13.95 -8.68
CA ALA A 243 6.87 -14.96 -9.54
C ALA A 243 6.14 -16.05 -8.75
N LYS A 244 5.83 -15.83 -7.46
CA LYS A 244 4.92 -16.70 -6.71
C LYS A 244 3.56 -16.74 -7.38
N LYS A 245 3.39 -17.69 -8.31
CA LYS A 245 2.10 -18.14 -8.81
C LYS A 245 1.26 -18.51 -7.60
N ALA A 246 0.00 -18.09 -7.63
CA ALA A 246 -1.00 -18.47 -6.65
C ALA A 246 -0.84 -19.97 -6.33
N ALA A 247 -0.60 -20.29 -5.06
CA ALA A 247 -0.78 -21.66 -4.63
C ALA A 247 -2.26 -21.98 -4.89
N ALA A 248 -2.51 -23.00 -5.71
CA ALA A 248 -3.86 -23.49 -5.94
C ALA A 248 -4.48 -23.84 -4.58
N ALA A 249 -5.50 -23.07 -4.18
CA ALA A 249 -6.38 -23.40 -3.08
C ALA A 249 -7.38 -24.46 -3.54
#